data_AF-A0AAV4BQT3-F1
#
_entry.id   AF-A0AAV4BQT3-F1
#
_cell.length_a   1.000
_cell.length_b   1.000
_cell.length_c   1.000
_cell.angle_alpha   90.00
_cell.angle_beta   90.00
_cell.angle_gamma   90.00
#
_symmetry.space_group_name_H-M   'P 1'
#
loop_
_entity.id
_entity.type
_entity.pdbx_description
1 polymer ?
#
loop_
_entity_poly.entity_id
_entity_poly.type
_entity_poly.pdbx_seq_one_letter_code
_entity_poly.pdbx_strand_id
1 'polypeptide(L)'
;MGQGYKRVIFLKVTEKRKAKGNYAVLFLLGVIVILLVMLVSQSKRGQFLPSQISRFAGFDSKTEQGSDVRLSAPVQLESDRVNPQAGSNVKAGMASGAGSEKATPSVDDFTRELNLRLQRPSTNPKLVYNWPCDNSKNASQHAKKVIVWQDSSVRWFRESFLASLDRAYEAGHQVVRHFKSHRIPANTLKETFDYIHEDACGYLPYPEIQGNVHIHRADDFNRRVVFEPWTRCALEKQCMCPRPPSTVIGCDSGTLHRCHRFDQSVMGIILSRLYQEDLWKIQFKELVFNEGKEFRVLRGDSKTGYFKG
;
A
#
# COMPACT_ATOMS: atom_id res chain seq x y z
N MET A 1 -27.23 -4.18 -11.59
CA MET A 1 -25.81 -3.91 -11.26
C MET A 1 -25.03 -3.82 -12.56
N GLY A 2 -24.50 -2.64 -12.91
CA GLY A 2 -23.70 -2.48 -14.13
C GLY A 2 -22.36 -3.19 -13.99
N GLN A 3 -21.96 -3.99 -14.97
CA GLN A 3 -20.60 -4.52 -15.05
C GLN A 3 -19.64 -3.34 -15.27
N GLY A 4 -18.98 -2.91 -14.20
CA GLY A 4 -17.91 -1.92 -14.30
C GLY A 4 -16.76 -2.49 -15.12
N TYR A 5 -16.39 -1.81 -16.21
CA TYR A 5 -15.23 -2.19 -17.01
C TYR A 5 -13.95 -2.03 -16.18
N LYS A 6 -13.18 -3.10 -15.98
CA LYS A 6 -11.84 -3.06 -15.36
C LYS A 6 -10.78 -2.98 -16.48
N ARG A 7 -9.76 -2.12 -16.34
CA ARG A 7 -8.66 -1.98 -17.33
C ARG A 7 -7.31 -2.04 -16.62
N VAL A 8 -6.41 -2.88 -17.13
CA VAL A 8 -4.99 -2.88 -16.74
C VAL A 8 -4.24 -1.88 -17.60
N ILE A 9 -3.53 -0.95 -16.98
CA ILE A 9 -2.72 0.04 -17.70
C ILE A 9 -1.26 -0.36 -17.57
N PHE A 10 -0.66 -0.64 -18.71
CA PHE A 10 0.76 -0.92 -18.81
C PHE A 10 1.50 0.38 -19.02
N LEU A 11 2.09 0.92 -17.95
CA LEU A 11 3.06 1.99 -18.10
C LEU A 11 4.41 1.36 -18.41
N LYS A 12 4.75 1.31 -19.70
CA LYS A 12 6.14 1.09 -20.11
C LYS A 12 6.91 2.38 -19.79
N VAL A 13 7.38 2.51 -18.56
CA VAL A 13 8.35 3.55 -18.21
C VAL A 13 9.67 3.18 -18.87
N THR A 14 9.83 3.60 -20.13
CA THR A 14 11.13 3.54 -20.78
C THR A 14 12.00 4.59 -20.12
N GLU A 15 12.87 4.13 -19.22
CA GLU A 15 14.02 4.91 -18.82
C GLU A 15 14.85 5.15 -20.08
N LYS A 16 14.70 6.34 -20.68
CA LYS A 16 15.73 6.85 -21.58
C LYS A 16 16.98 6.93 -20.72
N ARG A 17 17.85 5.93 -20.81
CA ARG A 17 19.24 6.05 -20.38
C ARG A 17 19.80 7.26 -21.15
N LYS A 18 19.73 8.44 -20.55
CA LYS A 18 20.61 9.54 -20.93
C LYS A 18 22.01 8.99 -20.67
N ALA A 19 22.80 8.94 -21.73
CA ALA A 19 24.22 8.61 -21.65
C ALA A 19 24.82 9.33 -20.44
N LYS A 20 25.52 8.58 -19.59
CA LYS A 20 26.38 9.14 -18.55
C LYS A 20 27.43 9.98 -19.27
N GLY A 21 27.20 11.27 -19.36
CA GLY A 21 28.13 12.26 -19.87
C GLY A 21 28.08 13.49 -18.97
N ASN A 22 29.08 13.59 -18.08
CA ASN A 22 29.56 14.78 -17.34
C ASN A 22 28.63 15.99 -17.22
N TYR A 23 27.42 15.82 -16.68
CA TYR A 23 26.55 16.96 -16.34
C TYR A 23 27.14 17.84 -15.24
N ALA A 24 28.00 17.30 -14.37
CA ALA A 24 28.69 18.09 -13.36
C ALA A 24 29.60 19.17 -13.99
N VAL A 25 30.31 18.84 -15.08
CA VAL A 25 31.22 19.79 -15.75
C VAL A 25 30.43 20.84 -16.53
N LEU A 26 29.37 20.45 -17.24
CA LEU A 26 28.50 21.40 -17.96
C LEU A 26 27.71 22.31 -17.00
N PHE A 27 27.30 21.80 -15.84
CA PHE A 27 26.63 22.63 -14.82
C PHE A 27 27.62 23.62 -14.19
N LEU A 28 28.84 23.19 -13.88
CA LEU A 28 29.89 24.08 -13.37
C LEU A 28 30.25 25.18 -14.39
N LEU A 29 30.41 24.81 -15.67
CA LEU A 29 30.67 25.76 -16.75
C LEU A 29 29.49 26.73 -16.95
N GLY A 30 28.25 26.24 -16.84
CA GLY A 30 27.06 27.09 -16.89
C GLY A 30 27.02 28.12 -15.75
N VAL A 31 27.34 27.72 -14.51
CA VAL A 31 27.41 28.63 -13.36
C VAL A 31 28.54 29.65 -13.53
N ILE A 32 29.70 29.24 -14.04
CA ILE A 32 30.84 30.14 -14.30
C ILE A 32 30.48 31.18 -15.38
N VAL A 33 29.82 30.77 -16.46
CA VAL A 33 29.38 31.70 -17.51
C VAL A 33 28.35 32.69 -16.98
N ILE A 34 27.39 32.26 -16.15
CA ILE A 34 26.41 33.15 -15.53
C ILE A 34 27.10 34.16 -14.60
N LEU A 35 28.05 33.72 -13.76
CA LEU A 35 28.82 34.60 -12.89
C LEU A 35 29.65 35.62 -13.69
N LEU A 36 30.29 35.20 -14.79
CA LEU A 36 31.03 36.10 -15.68
C LEU A 36 30.12 37.11 -16.37
N VAL A 37 28.94 36.69 -16.83
CA VAL A 37 27.95 37.61 -17.42
C VAL A 37 27.44 38.61 -16.38
N MET A 38 27.23 38.18 -15.13
CA MET A 38 26.86 39.08 -14.04
C MET A 38 27.99 40.07 -13.71
N LEU A 39 29.24 39.63 -13.65
CA LEU A 39 30.40 40.50 -13.41
C LEU A 39 30.60 41.53 -14.54
N VAL A 40 30.45 41.12 -15.80
CA VAL A 40 30.53 42.03 -16.96
C VAL A 40 29.34 43.01 -16.98
N SER A 41 28.14 42.56 -16.61
CA SER A 41 26.95 43.42 -16.50
C SER A 41 27.09 44.47 -15.38
N GLN A 42 27.68 44.09 -14.24
CA GLN A 42 27.95 45.01 -13.13
C GLN A 42 29.07 46.00 -13.48
N SER A 43 30.11 45.57 -14.20
CA SER A 43 31.18 46.46 -14.70
C SER A 43 30.64 47.54 -15.65
N LYS A 44 29.69 47.21 -16.54
CA LYS A 44 29.07 48.19 -17.45
C LYS A 44 28.13 49.18 -16.77
N ARG A 45 27.69 48.92 -15.53
CA ARG A 45 26.76 49.80 -14.79
C ARG A 45 27.46 50.83 -13.89
N GLY A 46 28.79 50.88 -13.86
CA GLY A 46 29.52 51.91 -13.12
C GLY A 46 29.23 51.96 -11.61
N GLN A 47 28.70 50.88 -11.04
CA GLN A 47 28.44 50.77 -9.60
C GLN A 47 29.54 49.93 -8.96
N PHE A 48 30.69 50.57 -8.74
CA PHE A 48 31.70 50.13 -7.79
C PHE A 48 31.67 51.10 -6.61
N LEU A 49 31.07 50.67 -5.49
CA LEU A 49 31.22 51.31 -4.18
C LEU A 49 31.94 50.30 -3.28
N PRO A 50 33.18 50.56 -2.84
CA PRO A 50 33.95 49.62 -2.04
C PRO A 50 33.60 49.83 -0.56
N SER A 51 32.59 49.11 -0.07
CA SER A 51 32.47 48.80 1.35
C SER A 51 31.51 47.62 1.50
N GLN A 52 31.74 46.77 2.52
CA GLN A 52 30.97 45.55 2.83
C GLN A 52 31.46 44.24 2.17
N ILE A 53 32.78 44.02 2.18
CA ILE A 53 33.34 42.67 2.39
C ILE A 53 34.00 42.69 3.76
N SER A 54 33.19 42.51 4.81
CA SER A 54 33.61 42.20 6.18
C SER A 54 32.37 41.87 6.99
N ARG A 55 31.91 40.61 6.92
CA ARG A 55 31.03 39.93 7.91
C ARG A 55 30.71 38.52 7.43
N PHE A 56 31.71 37.65 7.45
CA PHE A 56 31.53 36.19 7.45
C PHE A 56 32.60 35.57 8.37
N ALA A 57 32.58 35.99 9.64
CA ALA A 57 33.15 35.30 10.79
C ALA A 57 32.78 36.14 12.02
N GLY A 58 31.97 35.59 12.92
CA GLY A 58 31.51 36.33 14.10
C GLY A 58 30.55 35.49 14.92
N PHE A 59 31.10 34.47 15.56
CA PHE A 59 30.50 33.76 16.67
C PHE A 59 30.56 34.71 17.87
N ASP A 60 29.42 35.12 18.43
CA ASP A 60 29.42 35.68 19.77
C ASP A 60 28.11 35.44 20.51
N SER A 61 28.30 35.10 21.78
CA SER A 61 27.31 34.68 22.77
C SER A 61 26.86 35.85 23.63
N LYS A 62 25.55 35.92 23.95
CA LYS A 62 24.93 36.35 25.23
C LYS A 62 23.41 36.49 25.00
N THR A 63 22.57 35.68 25.65
CA THR A 63 21.97 35.87 26.99
C THR A 63 21.11 37.13 27.10
N GLU A 64 19.78 36.97 27.10
CA GLU A 64 18.89 37.36 28.23
C GLU A 64 17.41 37.04 27.94
N GLN A 65 16.74 36.55 28.99
CA GLN A 65 15.36 36.80 29.45
C GLN A 65 14.24 36.85 28.38
N GLY A 66 13.22 35.99 28.43
CA GLY A 66 12.36 35.71 29.57
C GLY A 66 10.94 36.11 29.18
N SER A 67 10.06 35.13 28.93
CA SER A 67 8.61 35.36 28.89
C SER A 67 7.89 34.06 29.19
N ASP A 68 7.20 34.05 30.33
CA ASP A 68 6.28 33.02 30.77
C ASP A 68 5.18 32.76 29.74
N VAL A 69 5.05 31.51 29.31
CA VAL A 69 3.81 30.99 28.70
C VAL A 69 3.30 29.87 29.60
N ARG A 70 2.22 30.17 30.32
CA ARG A 70 1.46 29.22 31.14
C ARG A 70 0.91 28.09 30.26
N LEU A 71 1.36 26.87 30.54
CA LEU A 71 0.74 25.63 30.07
C LEU A 71 -0.52 25.35 30.90
N SER A 72 -1.68 25.45 30.27
CA SER A 72 -2.95 24.97 30.83
C SER A 72 -2.99 23.45 30.79
N ALA A 73 -3.36 22.86 31.92
CA ALA A 73 -3.44 21.43 32.17
C ALA A 73 -4.45 20.69 31.26
N PRO A 74 -4.25 19.38 31.02
CA PRO A 74 -5.17 18.58 30.23
C PRO A 74 -6.47 18.27 31.00
N VAL A 75 -7.57 18.34 30.26
CA VAL A 75 -8.92 17.92 30.65
C VAL A 75 -8.90 16.42 30.99
N GLN A 76 -9.34 16.10 32.20
CA GLN A 76 -9.61 14.73 32.65
C GLN A 76 -10.80 14.16 31.87
N LEU A 77 -10.58 13.03 31.18
CA LEU A 77 -11.64 12.19 30.65
C LEU A 77 -12.18 11.31 31.79
N GLU A 78 -13.46 11.51 32.13
CA GLU A 78 -14.23 10.62 32.99
C GLU A 78 -14.27 9.21 32.36
N SER A 79 -13.70 8.27 33.10
CA SER A 79 -13.79 6.84 32.85
C SER A 79 -15.04 6.32 33.56
N ASP A 80 -16.10 6.06 32.82
CA ASP A 80 -17.28 5.37 33.34
C ASP A 80 -16.90 3.99 33.91
N ARG A 81 -17.12 3.85 35.21
CA ARG A 81 -16.99 2.63 35.98
C ARG A 81 -18.10 1.66 35.57
N VAL A 82 -17.73 0.57 34.89
CA VAL A 82 -18.54 -0.65 34.90
C VAL A 82 -18.03 -1.54 36.02
N ASN A 83 -18.91 -1.79 36.98
CA ASN A 83 -18.71 -2.66 38.14
C ASN A 83 -19.22 -4.08 37.78
N PRO A 84 -18.38 -5.13 37.82
CA PRO A 84 -18.88 -6.50 37.88
C PRO A 84 -18.54 -7.09 39.25
N GLN A 85 -19.57 -7.25 40.09
CA GLN A 85 -19.54 -8.20 41.21
C GLN A 85 -20.16 -9.54 40.80
N ALA A 86 -19.59 -10.58 41.41
CA ALA A 86 -19.95 -12.00 41.37
C ALA A 86 -19.56 -12.73 40.06
N GLY A 87 -18.72 -13.75 40.02
CA GLY A 87 -18.19 -14.61 41.06
C GLY A 87 -18.22 -16.04 40.53
N SER A 88 -17.07 -16.63 40.19
CA SER A 88 -16.89 -18.09 40.25
C SER A 88 -15.41 -18.43 40.32
N ASN A 89 -15.05 -19.18 41.36
CA ASN A 89 -13.72 -19.71 41.58
C ASN A 89 -13.44 -20.85 40.60
N VAL A 90 -12.48 -20.67 39.68
CA VAL A 90 -11.82 -21.78 38.99
C VAL A 90 -10.32 -21.66 39.24
N LYS A 91 -9.82 -22.59 40.05
CA LYS A 91 -8.40 -22.80 40.35
C LYS A 91 -7.76 -23.41 39.10
N ALA A 92 -7.06 -22.62 38.29
CA ALA A 92 -6.21 -23.12 37.21
C ALA A 92 -4.74 -23.10 37.68
N GLY A 93 -4.12 -24.29 37.71
CA GLY A 93 -2.71 -24.45 38.00
C GLY A 93 -1.85 -23.77 36.92
N MET A 94 -0.98 -22.86 37.34
CA MET A 94 0.07 -22.29 36.51
C MET A 94 1.16 -23.35 36.32
N ALA A 95 1.20 -23.95 35.13
CA ALA A 95 2.41 -24.56 34.60
C ALA A 95 3.19 -23.48 33.82
N SER A 96 4.37 -23.16 34.31
CA SER A 96 5.35 -22.29 33.65
C SER A 96 5.90 -23.00 32.40
N GLY A 97 5.23 -22.79 31.25
CA GLY A 97 5.74 -23.17 29.95
C GLY A 97 6.67 -22.09 29.41
N ALA A 98 7.95 -22.41 29.26
CA ALA A 98 8.93 -21.56 28.57
C ALA A 98 8.40 -21.20 27.17
N GLY A 99 8.29 -19.89 26.92
CA GLY A 99 7.89 -19.36 25.62
C GLY A 99 8.91 -19.72 24.56
N SER A 100 8.60 -20.76 23.77
CA SER A 100 9.25 -20.99 22.48
C SER A 100 8.82 -19.84 21.56
N GLU A 101 9.73 -18.90 21.35
CA GLU A 101 9.64 -17.90 20.30
C GLU A 101 9.43 -18.64 18.96
N LYS A 102 8.19 -18.66 18.46
CA LYS A 102 7.88 -19.32 17.19
C LYS A 102 8.58 -18.53 16.10
N ALA A 103 9.70 -19.06 15.60
CA ALA A 103 10.43 -18.48 14.48
C ALA A 103 9.46 -18.17 13.34
N THR A 104 9.44 -16.91 12.91
CA THR A 104 8.67 -16.49 11.75
C THR A 104 9.17 -17.28 10.55
N PRO A 105 8.32 -18.07 9.86
CA PRO A 105 8.75 -18.87 8.73
C PRO A 105 9.36 -17.96 7.65
N SER A 106 10.45 -18.43 7.03
CA SER A 106 11.10 -17.64 5.97
C SER A 106 10.16 -17.44 4.79
N VAL A 107 10.37 -16.40 4.00
CA VAL A 107 9.54 -16.15 2.81
C VAL A 107 9.63 -17.32 1.81
N ASP A 108 10.78 -18.00 1.75
CA ASP A 108 10.96 -19.19 0.92
C ASP A 108 10.11 -20.36 1.44
N ASP A 109 9.97 -20.51 2.75
CA ASP A 109 9.09 -21.51 3.37
C ASP A 109 7.62 -21.22 3.08
N PHE A 110 7.19 -19.97 3.21
CA PHE A 110 5.82 -19.57 2.88
C PHE A 110 5.52 -19.78 1.39
N THR A 111 6.42 -19.36 0.52
CA THR A 111 6.27 -19.51 -0.93
C THR A 111 6.22 -20.98 -1.33
N ARG A 112 7.08 -21.81 -0.74
CA ARG A 112 7.11 -23.25 -0.97
C ARG A 112 5.84 -23.91 -0.46
N GLU A 113 5.43 -23.60 0.76
CA GLU A 113 4.24 -24.19 1.38
C GLU A 113 2.96 -23.81 0.64
N LEU A 114 2.83 -22.53 0.27
CA LEU A 114 1.69 -22.05 -0.51
C LEU A 114 1.66 -22.68 -1.91
N ASN A 115 2.82 -22.81 -2.57
CA ASN A 115 2.91 -23.50 -3.85
C ASN A 115 2.57 -24.99 -3.73
N LEU A 116 3.09 -25.70 -2.73
CA LEU A 116 2.79 -27.12 -2.48
C LEU A 116 1.30 -27.33 -2.19
N ARG A 117 0.70 -26.47 -1.37
CA ARG A 117 -0.72 -26.55 -1.01
C ARG A 117 -1.62 -26.29 -2.21
N LEU A 118 -1.29 -25.27 -2.99
CA LEU A 118 -2.09 -24.93 -4.14
C LEU A 118 -1.86 -25.92 -5.30
N GLN A 119 -0.73 -26.65 -5.35
CA GLN A 119 -0.31 -27.57 -6.44
C GLN A 119 -1.26 -28.72 -6.81
N ARG A 120 -2.38 -28.93 -6.10
CA ARG A 120 -3.36 -29.96 -6.48
C ARG A 120 -4.03 -29.60 -7.83
N PRO A 121 -4.10 -30.52 -8.80
CA PRO A 121 -4.78 -30.27 -10.07
C PRO A 121 -6.27 -30.08 -9.84
N SER A 122 -6.85 -29.00 -10.37
CA SER A 122 -8.30 -28.88 -10.52
C SER A 122 -8.80 -29.92 -11.52
N THR A 123 -9.75 -30.75 -11.10
CA THR A 123 -10.38 -31.78 -11.92
C THR A 123 -11.52 -31.23 -12.78
N ASN A 124 -11.76 -29.91 -12.80
CA ASN A 124 -12.95 -29.34 -13.45
C ASN A 124 -12.62 -28.09 -14.28
N PRO A 125 -12.44 -28.21 -15.61
CA PRO A 125 -12.00 -27.13 -16.50
C PRO A 125 -13.08 -26.08 -16.81
N LYS A 126 -14.23 -26.08 -16.13
CA LYS A 126 -15.21 -24.99 -16.22
C LYS A 126 -14.79 -23.83 -15.33
N LEU A 127 -13.71 -23.17 -15.74
CA LEU A 127 -13.12 -22.03 -15.05
C LEU A 127 -14.03 -20.80 -15.12
N VAL A 128 -14.30 -20.22 -13.95
CA VAL A 128 -14.89 -18.89 -13.83
C VAL A 128 -13.76 -17.89 -14.07
N TYR A 129 -13.75 -17.22 -15.22
CA TYR A 129 -12.75 -16.19 -15.53
C TYR A 129 -12.88 -15.03 -14.54
N ASN A 130 -11.95 -14.91 -13.61
CA ASN A 130 -11.71 -13.66 -12.90
C ASN A 130 -10.64 -12.87 -13.68
N TRP A 131 -11.11 -12.14 -14.70
CA TRP A 131 -10.34 -11.31 -15.63
C TRP A 131 -9.18 -10.46 -15.02
N PRO A 132 -9.26 -9.96 -13.77
CA PRO A 132 -8.16 -9.22 -13.14
C PRO A 132 -6.84 -9.99 -12.97
N CYS A 133 -6.92 -11.26 -12.59
CA CYS A 133 -5.79 -11.94 -11.99
C CYS A 133 -4.84 -12.51 -13.05
N ASP A 134 -5.38 -13.02 -14.16
CA ASP A 134 -4.58 -13.53 -15.28
C ASP A 134 -3.81 -12.40 -15.98
N ASN A 135 -4.47 -11.26 -16.19
CA ASN A 135 -3.82 -10.08 -16.76
C ASN A 135 -2.71 -9.55 -15.85
N SER A 136 -2.87 -9.60 -14.53
CA SER A 136 -1.85 -9.15 -13.57
C SER A 136 -0.63 -10.07 -13.58
N LYS A 137 -0.83 -11.39 -13.64
CA LYS A 137 0.28 -12.34 -13.79
C LYS A 137 1.02 -12.16 -15.11
N ASN A 138 0.30 -12.09 -16.23
CA ASN A 138 0.92 -11.84 -17.52
C ASN A 138 1.65 -10.47 -17.53
N ALA A 139 1.05 -9.45 -16.92
CA ALA A 139 1.69 -8.14 -16.75
C ALA A 139 3.00 -8.23 -15.99
N SER A 140 3.06 -9.06 -14.94
CA SER A 140 4.28 -9.26 -14.16
C SER A 140 5.43 -9.88 -14.95
N GLN A 141 5.15 -10.60 -16.04
CA GLN A 141 6.17 -11.17 -16.92
C GLN A 141 6.79 -10.13 -17.87
N HIS A 142 6.09 -9.02 -18.14
CA HIS A 142 6.51 -8.02 -19.12
C HIS A 142 6.82 -6.65 -18.52
N ALA A 143 6.32 -6.35 -17.33
CA ALA A 143 6.58 -5.10 -16.63
C ALA A 143 8.06 -5.04 -16.19
N LYS A 144 8.68 -3.87 -16.37
CA LYS A 144 10.12 -3.69 -16.08
C LYS A 144 10.41 -3.11 -14.70
N LYS A 145 9.45 -2.39 -14.10
CA LYS A 145 9.67 -1.64 -12.85
C LYS A 145 8.52 -1.82 -11.87
N VAL A 146 7.32 -1.48 -12.32
CA VAL A 146 6.11 -1.49 -11.49
C VAL A 146 4.91 -1.97 -12.32
N ILE A 147 3.96 -2.58 -11.63
CA ILE A 147 2.65 -3.00 -12.13
C ILE A 147 1.63 -2.17 -11.39
N VAL A 148 0.78 -1.46 -12.13
CA VAL A 148 -0.31 -0.66 -11.56
C VAL A 148 -1.62 -1.35 -11.89
N TRP A 149 -2.28 -1.87 -10.86
CA TRP A 149 -3.65 -2.34 -10.93
C TRP A 149 -4.57 -1.22 -10.46
N GLN A 150 -5.60 -0.91 -11.24
CA GLN A 150 -6.65 0.01 -10.79
C GLN A 150 -8.01 -0.25 -11.41
N ASP A 151 -9.05 0.05 -10.65
CA ASP A 151 -10.42 0.14 -11.16
C ASP A 151 -10.56 1.35 -12.08
N SER A 152 -11.49 1.26 -13.03
CA SER A 152 -11.85 2.38 -13.90
C SER A 152 -12.48 3.57 -13.18
N SER A 153 -12.85 3.41 -11.90
CA SER A 153 -13.38 4.48 -11.05
C SER A 153 -12.29 5.34 -10.41
N VAL A 154 -11.01 4.96 -10.51
CA VAL A 154 -9.91 5.64 -9.82
C VAL A 154 -9.44 6.85 -10.63
N ARG A 155 -9.20 7.96 -9.93
CA ARG A 155 -8.70 9.22 -10.50
C ARG A 155 -7.51 9.72 -9.70
N TRP A 156 -6.32 9.65 -10.27
CA TRP A 156 -5.10 10.16 -9.66
C TRP A 156 -5.02 11.68 -9.70
N PHE A 157 -4.44 12.27 -8.65
CA PHE A 157 -3.88 13.61 -8.77
C PHE A 157 -2.49 13.52 -9.41
N ARG A 158 -2.11 14.55 -10.17
CA ARG A 158 -0.92 14.52 -11.02
C ARG A 158 0.36 14.29 -10.22
N GLU A 159 0.54 15.00 -9.12
CA GLU A 159 1.76 15.01 -8.32
C GLU A 159 1.89 13.74 -7.45
N SER A 160 0.77 13.19 -7.00
CA SER A 160 0.75 12.01 -6.13
C SER A 160 1.02 10.70 -6.87
N PHE A 161 0.67 10.61 -8.16
CA PHE A 161 0.83 9.38 -8.91
C PHE A 161 2.29 8.95 -9.00
N LEU A 162 3.18 9.87 -9.41
CA LEU A 162 4.60 9.56 -9.55
C LEU A 162 5.24 9.20 -8.21
N ALA A 163 4.94 9.97 -7.16
CA ALA A 163 5.41 9.67 -5.80
C ALA A 163 4.93 8.29 -5.30
N SER A 164 3.75 7.85 -5.74
CA SER A 164 3.23 6.51 -5.41
C SER A 164 3.98 5.40 -6.14
N LEU A 165 4.40 5.63 -7.39
CA LEU A 165 5.22 4.67 -8.13
C LEU A 165 6.59 4.50 -7.48
N ASP A 166 7.23 5.61 -7.08
CA ASP A 166 8.55 5.58 -6.43
C ASP A 166 8.49 4.83 -5.10
N ARG A 167 7.48 5.11 -4.27
CA ARG A 167 7.28 4.36 -3.01
C ARG A 167 7.00 2.89 -3.24
N ALA A 168 6.21 2.53 -4.25
CA ALA A 168 5.97 1.11 -4.55
C ALA A 168 7.23 0.40 -5.04
N TYR A 169 8.10 1.11 -5.76
CA TYR A 169 9.39 0.58 -6.19
C TYR A 169 10.35 0.38 -5.00
N GLU A 170 10.36 1.30 -4.04
CA GLU A 170 11.19 1.19 -2.83
C GLU A 170 10.65 0.14 -1.85
N ALA A 171 9.38 0.22 -1.48
CA ALA A 171 8.75 -0.63 -0.47
C ALA A 171 8.28 -1.99 -1.01
N GLY A 172 8.31 -2.19 -2.33
CA GLY A 172 7.79 -3.38 -3.01
C GLY A 172 6.30 -3.30 -3.36
N HIS A 173 5.49 -2.63 -2.53
CA HIS A 173 4.07 -2.44 -2.77
C HIS A 173 3.54 -1.07 -2.29
N GLN A 174 2.44 -0.62 -2.90
CA GLN A 174 1.53 0.40 -2.39
C GLN A 174 0.09 -0.10 -2.54
N VAL A 175 -0.60 -0.27 -1.42
CA VAL A 175 -1.98 -0.77 -1.37
C VAL A 175 -2.88 0.13 -0.55
N VAL A 176 -4.16 0.16 -0.94
CA VAL A 176 -5.16 1.00 -0.29
C VAL A 176 -5.68 0.30 0.95
N ARG A 177 -5.63 1.01 2.07
CA ARG A 177 -6.31 0.62 3.30
C ARG A 177 -7.05 1.82 3.86
N HIS A 178 -8.28 1.61 4.29
CA HIS A 178 -9.04 2.60 5.04
C HIS A 178 -8.90 2.33 6.55
N PHE A 179 -8.74 3.38 7.36
CA PHE A 179 -8.63 3.23 8.81
C PHE A 179 -9.91 2.66 9.45
N LYS A 180 -11.08 2.95 8.85
CA LYS A 180 -12.37 2.32 9.21
C LYS A 180 -12.72 1.09 8.36
N SER A 181 -11.75 0.51 7.63
CA SER A 181 -11.99 -0.77 6.94
C SER A 181 -12.42 -1.83 7.95
N HIS A 182 -13.35 -2.69 7.54
CA HIS A 182 -13.62 -3.92 8.26
C HIS A 182 -12.37 -4.82 8.30
N ARG A 183 -12.36 -5.83 9.18
CA ARG A 183 -11.27 -6.82 9.22
C ARG A 183 -11.39 -7.80 8.05
N ILE A 184 -10.28 -8.38 7.62
CA ILE A 184 -10.26 -9.36 6.52
C ILE A 184 -11.29 -10.48 6.73
N PRO A 185 -11.41 -11.10 7.93
CA PRO A 185 -12.38 -12.19 8.14
C PRO A 185 -13.84 -11.76 8.11
N ALA A 186 -14.14 -10.48 8.32
CA ALA A 186 -15.52 -9.99 8.24
C ALA A 186 -16.05 -10.14 6.82
N ASN A 187 -15.24 -9.78 5.82
CA ASN A 187 -15.65 -9.70 4.41
C ASN A 187 -15.07 -10.83 3.54
N THR A 188 -14.66 -11.93 4.17
CA THR A 188 -14.10 -13.10 3.50
C THR A 188 -14.86 -14.33 3.98
N LEU A 189 -15.30 -15.20 3.06
CA LEU A 189 -16.01 -16.41 3.45
C LEU A 189 -15.05 -17.39 4.13
N LYS A 190 -15.60 -18.19 5.07
CA LYS A 190 -14.82 -19.20 5.77
C LYS A 190 -14.21 -20.21 4.79
N GLU A 191 -14.95 -20.56 3.74
CA GLU A 191 -14.52 -21.50 2.71
C GLU A 191 -13.24 -21.05 1.98
N THR A 192 -13.05 -19.75 1.79
CA THR A 192 -11.81 -19.22 1.22
C THR A 192 -10.62 -19.46 2.15
N PHE A 193 -10.79 -19.24 3.47
CA PHE A 193 -9.77 -19.55 4.48
C PHE A 193 -9.48 -21.05 4.55
N ASP A 194 -10.52 -21.87 4.54
CA ASP A 194 -10.41 -23.33 4.58
C ASP A 194 -9.64 -23.85 3.35
N TYR A 195 -9.92 -23.28 2.16
CA TYR A 195 -9.24 -23.64 0.90
C TYR A 195 -7.75 -23.31 0.94
N ILE A 196 -7.39 -22.10 1.38
CA ILE A 196 -5.98 -21.67 1.45
C ILE A 196 -5.27 -22.21 2.70
N HIS A 197 -5.97 -22.97 3.55
CA HIS A 197 -5.47 -23.57 4.78
C HIS A 197 -4.92 -22.54 5.78
N GLU A 198 -5.69 -21.47 5.97
CA GLU A 198 -5.39 -20.39 6.91
C GLU A 198 -6.48 -20.30 7.98
N ASP A 199 -6.12 -19.91 9.20
CA ASP A 199 -7.09 -19.69 10.27
C ASP A 199 -7.61 -18.26 10.23
N ALA A 200 -8.92 -18.10 10.03
CA ALA A 200 -9.58 -16.79 9.98
C ALA A 200 -9.31 -15.94 11.24
N CYS A 201 -9.20 -16.56 12.42
CA CYS A 201 -8.93 -15.84 13.66
C CYS A 201 -7.57 -15.14 13.65
N GLY A 202 -6.57 -15.74 13.00
CA GLY A 202 -5.25 -15.14 12.80
C GLY A 202 -5.26 -13.83 12.01
N TYR A 203 -6.36 -13.55 11.28
CA TYR A 203 -6.50 -12.33 10.48
C TYR A 203 -7.41 -11.28 11.09
N LEU A 204 -7.94 -11.49 12.30
CA LEU A 204 -8.73 -10.49 13.03
C LEU A 204 -8.00 -9.15 13.25
N PRO A 205 -6.67 -9.13 13.53
CA PRO A 205 -5.95 -7.86 13.68
C PRO A 205 -5.86 -7.08 12.36
N TYR A 206 -5.96 -7.76 11.22
CA TYR A 206 -5.67 -7.15 9.93
C TYR A 206 -6.92 -6.51 9.28
N PRO A 207 -6.85 -5.21 8.98
CA PRO A 207 -7.87 -4.51 8.24
C PRO A 207 -7.86 -4.96 6.77
N GLU A 208 -9.03 -4.91 6.15
CA GLU A 208 -9.20 -5.18 4.73
C GLU A 208 -8.47 -4.14 3.87
N ILE A 209 -7.67 -4.66 2.94
CA ILE A 209 -7.07 -3.92 1.82
C ILE A 209 -8.14 -3.74 0.76
N GLN A 210 -8.27 -2.55 0.16
CA GLN A 210 -9.22 -2.31 -0.92
C GLN A 210 -8.67 -2.81 -2.26
N GLY A 211 -9.52 -3.42 -3.09
CA GLY A 211 -9.16 -4.02 -4.38
C GLY A 211 -9.10 -3.05 -5.56
N ASN A 212 -9.35 -1.77 -5.31
CA ASN A 212 -9.54 -0.76 -6.35
C ASN A 212 -8.24 -0.17 -6.89
N VAL A 213 -7.14 -0.14 -6.12
CA VAL A 213 -5.83 0.37 -6.55
C VAL A 213 -4.72 -0.39 -5.84
N HIS A 214 -3.85 -1.06 -6.59
CA HIS A 214 -2.61 -1.62 -6.08
C HIS A 214 -1.44 -1.27 -7.00
N ILE A 215 -0.29 -0.98 -6.42
CA ILE A 215 0.95 -0.82 -7.16
C ILE A 215 1.95 -1.82 -6.59
N HIS A 216 2.57 -2.62 -7.45
CA HIS A 216 3.55 -3.61 -7.03
C HIS A 216 4.83 -3.42 -7.84
N ARG A 217 5.99 -3.60 -7.22
CA ARG A 217 7.26 -3.73 -7.94
C ARG A 217 7.21 -4.95 -8.86
N ALA A 218 7.71 -4.81 -10.07
CA ALA A 218 7.78 -5.87 -11.05
C ALA A 218 9.09 -6.66 -10.86
N ASP A 219 9.14 -7.49 -9.82
CA ASP A 219 10.26 -8.38 -9.55
C ASP A 219 9.80 -9.85 -9.38
N ASP A 220 10.78 -10.75 -9.37
CA ASP A 220 10.56 -12.19 -9.26
C ASP A 220 9.91 -12.57 -7.93
N PHE A 221 10.21 -11.81 -6.87
CA PHE A 221 9.62 -11.98 -5.56
C PHE A 221 8.10 -11.75 -5.61
N ASN A 222 7.65 -10.58 -6.05
CA ASN A 222 6.23 -10.25 -6.14
C ASN A 222 5.50 -11.17 -7.11
N ARG A 223 6.16 -11.58 -8.20
CA ARG A 223 5.60 -12.58 -9.13
C ARG A 223 5.26 -13.89 -8.41
N ARG A 224 6.20 -14.46 -7.66
CA ARG A 224 6.04 -15.76 -7.00
C ARG A 224 5.20 -15.72 -5.74
N VAL A 225 5.38 -14.69 -4.92
CA VAL A 225 4.79 -14.62 -3.57
C VAL A 225 3.39 -13.99 -3.58
N VAL A 226 3.12 -13.10 -4.53
CA VAL A 226 1.84 -12.37 -4.58
C VAL A 226 1.01 -12.78 -5.80
N PHE A 227 1.54 -12.60 -7.00
CA PHE A 227 0.73 -12.77 -8.21
C PHE A 227 0.40 -14.23 -8.51
N GLU A 228 1.38 -15.14 -8.43
CA GLU A 228 1.14 -16.57 -8.67
C GLU A 228 0.06 -17.17 -7.76
N PRO A 229 0.10 -17.02 -6.42
CA PRO A 229 -0.95 -17.56 -5.56
C PRO A 229 -2.29 -16.85 -5.73
N TRP A 230 -2.29 -15.53 -5.96
CA TRP A 230 -3.52 -14.77 -6.20
C TRP A 230 -4.21 -15.23 -7.49
N THR A 231 -3.47 -15.36 -8.59
CA THR A 231 -3.97 -15.91 -9.85
C THR A 231 -4.40 -17.35 -9.69
N ARG A 232 -3.62 -18.19 -9.01
CA ARG A 232 -4.00 -19.58 -8.80
C ARG A 232 -5.31 -19.72 -8.04
N CYS A 233 -5.51 -18.94 -6.98
CA CYS A 233 -6.80 -18.88 -6.28
C CYS A 233 -7.93 -18.44 -7.21
N ALA A 234 -7.67 -17.47 -8.10
CA ALA A 234 -8.65 -16.99 -9.07
C ALA A 234 -9.13 -18.07 -10.05
N LEU A 235 -8.28 -19.04 -10.38
CA LEU A 235 -8.59 -20.17 -11.25
C LEU A 235 -9.39 -21.28 -10.54
N GLU A 236 -9.58 -21.17 -9.22
CA GLU A 236 -10.14 -22.20 -8.36
C GLU A 236 -11.43 -21.71 -7.72
N LYS A 237 -12.57 -22.29 -8.14
CA LYS A 237 -13.90 -21.84 -7.69
C LYS A 237 -14.00 -21.82 -6.16
N GLN A 238 -13.50 -22.86 -5.50
CA GLN A 238 -13.54 -23.03 -4.05
C GLN A 238 -12.66 -22.01 -3.31
N CYS A 239 -11.73 -21.36 -4.00
CA CYS A 239 -10.87 -20.33 -3.41
C CYS A 239 -11.49 -18.94 -3.54
N MET A 240 -11.65 -18.48 -4.79
CA MET A 240 -12.00 -17.09 -5.10
C MET A 240 -13.50 -16.81 -5.04
N CYS A 241 -14.34 -17.81 -5.31
CA CYS A 241 -15.79 -17.66 -5.40
C CYS A 241 -16.52 -18.92 -4.90
N PRO A 242 -16.34 -19.31 -3.62
CA PRO A 242 -16.84 -20.59 -3.12
C PRO A 242 -18.37 -20.68 -3.10
N ARG A 243 -19.06 -19.54 -3.14
CA ARG A 243 -20.52 -19.42 -3.21
C ARG A 243 -20.96 -18.55 -4.41
N PRO A 244 -22.20 -18.67 -4.90
CA PRO A 244 -22.73 -17.77 -5.93
C PRO A 244 -22.62 -16.30 -5.49
N PRO A 245 -22.10 -15.38 -6.31
CA PRO A 245 -21.90 -13.99 -5.90
C PRO A 245 -23.15 -13.31 -5.36
N SER A 246 -24.32 -13.60 -5.94
CA SER A 246 -25.60 -13.01 -5.53
C SER A 246 -25.95 -13.28 -4.06
N THR A 247 -25.41 -14.34 -3.44
CA THR A 247 -25.72 -14.69 -2.05
C THR A 247 -24.74 -14.10 -1.04
N VAL A 248 -23.64 -13.49 -1.49
CA VAL A 248 -22.52 -13.08 -0.61
C VAL A 248 -21.99 -11.67 -0.90
N ILE A 249 -22.62 -10.89 -1.78
CA ILE A 249 -22.23 -9.50 -2.06
C ILE A 249 -22.71 -8.53 -0.98
N GLY A 250 -23.84 -8.80 -0.32
CA GLY A 250 -24.43 -7.94 0.71
C GLY A 250 -23.63 -8.01 2.02
N CYS A 251 -23.17 -6.87 2.52
CA CYS A 251 -22.30 -6.79 3.71
C CYS A 251 -23.02 -6.03 4.82
N ASP A 252 -24.15 -6.57 5.28
CA ASP A 252 -25.11 -5.81 6.10
C ASP A 252 -25.01 -6.14 7.61
N SER A 253 -24.27 -7.18 8.01
CA SER A 253 -24.09 -7.56 9.42
C SER A 253 -22.74 -7.11 9.99
N GLY A 254 -22.57 -7.16 11.32
CA GLY A 254 -21.28 -6.96 12.00
C GLY A 254 -20.48 -8.25 12.24
N THR A 255 -20.94 -9.39 11.72
CA THR A 255 -20.39 -10.71 12.04
C THR A 255 -19.21 -11.08 11.14
N LEU A 256 -18.44 -12.09 11.55
CA LEU A 256 -17.45 -12.72 10.68
C LEU A 256 -18.13 -13.37 9.47
N HIS A 257 -17.39 -13.47 8.36
CA HIS A 257 -17.81 -14.15 7.13
C HIS A 257 -19.16 -13.68 6.56
N ARG A 258 -19.55 -12.42 6.82
CA ARG A 258 -20.86 -11.90 6.45
C ARG A 258 -21.08 -11.77 4.95
N CYS A 259 -19.98 -11.54 4.23
CA CYS A 259 -19.98 -11.31 2.80
C CYS A 259 -18.63 -11.72 2.21
N HIS A 260 -18.50 -11.62 0.90
CA HIS A 260 -17.28 -11.96 0.19
C HIS A 260 -16.83 -10.83 -0.74
N ARG A 261 -15.56 -10.44 -0.61
CA ARG A 261 -14.92 -9.45 -1.49
C ARG A 261 -13.97 -10.08 -2.52
N PHE A 262 -14.09 -11.39 -2.77
CA PHE A 262 -13.44 -12.10 -3.88
C PHE A 262 -11.92 -11.82 -3.95
N ASP A 263 -11.47 -11.18 -5.04
CA ASP A 263 -10.06 -10.89 -5.33
C ASP A 263 -9.41 -10.01 -4.26
N GLN A 264 -10.18 -9.09 -3.70
CA GLN A 264 -9.76 -8.25 -2.59
C GLN A 264 -9.49 -9.06 -1.31
N SER A 265 -10.34 -10.02 -0.98
CA SER A 265 -10.19 -10.88 0.20
C SER A 265 -8.89 -11.68 0.14
N VAL A 266 -8.64 -12.33 -0.99
CA VAL A 266 -7.47 -13.19 -1.20
C VAL A 266 -6.19 -12.35 -1.17
N MET A 267 -6.17 -11.19 -1.84
CA MET A 267 -5.03 -10.26 -1.79
C MET A 267 -4.75 -9.79 -0.35
N GLY A 268 -5.81 -9.48 0.40
CA GLY A 268 -5.72 -9.14 1.82
C GLY A 268 -4.99 -10.22 2.62
N ILE A 269 -5.40 -11.48 2.47
CA ILE A 269 -4.79 -12.61 3.17
C ILE A 269 -3.31 -12.76 2.81
N ILE A 270 -2.98 -12.76 1.52
CA ILE A 270 -1.60 -12.92 1.03
C ILE A 270 -0.68 -11.83 1.61
N LEU A 271 -1.09 -10.56 1.51
CA LEU A 271 -0.27 -9.45 1.97
C LEU A 271 -0.20 -9.37 3.50
N SER A 272 -1.28 -9.65 4.21
CA SER A 272 -1.26 -9.71 5.68
C SER A 272 -0.39 -10.85 6.19
N ARG A 273 -0.35 -11.98 5.48
CA ARG A 273 0.55 -13.09 5.83
C ARG A 273 2.01 -12.74 5.63
N LEU A 274 2.31 -12.03 4.54
CA LEU A 274 3.66 -11.61 4.19
C LEU A 274 4.22 -10.52 5.10
N TYR A 275 3.40 -9.52 5.46
CA TYR A 275 3.86 -8.35 6.19
C TYR A 275 3.45 -8.33 7.66
N GLN A 276 2.37 -8.99 8.06
CA GLN A 276 1.89 -9.03 9.44
C GLN A 276 1.81 -7.63 10.07
N GLU A 277 2.50 -7.37 11.18
CA GLU A 277 2.58 -6.06 11.82
C GLU A 277 3.17 -4.96 10.93
N ASP A 278 3.94 -5.30 9.90
CA ASP A 278 4.57 -4.36 8.96
C ASP A 278 3.68 -3.97 7.79
N LEU A 279 2.41 -4.39 7.77
CA LEU A 279 1.49 -4.08 6.67
C LEU A 279 1.32 -2.57 6.44
N TRP A 280 1.54 -1.74 7.44
CA TRP A 280 1.51 -0.27 7.31
C TRP A 280 2.61 0.29 6.40
N LYS A 281 3.75 -0.40 6.26
CA LYS A 281 4.89 0.04 5.44
C LYS A 281 4.56 0.09 3.95
N ILE A 282 3.59 -0.73 3.52
CA ILE A 282 3.16 -0.83 2.12
C ILE A 282 1.83 -0.10 1.85
N GLN A 283 1.30 0.64 2.81
CA GLN A 283 0.05 1.37 2.64
C GLN A 283 0.29 2.77 2.06
N PHE A 284 -0.70 3.26 1.32
CA PHE A 284 -0.79 4.69 1.01
C PHE A 284 -0.89 5.51 2.31
N LYS A 285 -0.17 6.65 2.37
CA LYS A 285 0.06 7.39 3.62
C LYS A 285 -1.20 8.07 4.20
N GLU A 286 -2.15 8.45 3.35
CA GLU A 286 -3.31 9.25 3.77
C GLU A 286 -4.57 8.82 3.00
N LEU A 287 -5.35 7.87 3.53
CA LEU A 287 -6.65 7.53 2.96
C LEU A 287 -7.74 7.44 4.04
N VAL A 288 -8.31 8.61 4.34
CA VAL A 288 -9.76 8.71 4.61
C VAL A 288 -10.45 8.66 3.24
N PHE A 289 -11.47 7.80 3.09
CA PHE A 289 -12.19 7.63 1.82
C PHE A 289 -12.71 9.00 1.34
N ASN A 290 -12.39 9.39 0.10
CA ASN A 290 -12.75 10.67 -0.54
C ASN A 290 -12.01 11.94 -0.09
N GLU A 291 -11.18 11.88 0.95
CA GLU A 291 -10.36 13.03 1.41
C GLU A 291 -8.87 12.85 1.09
N GLY A 292 -8.49 11.68 0.59
CA GLY A 292 -7.11 11.38 0.19
C GLY A 292 -6.57 12.40 -0.82
N LYS A 293 -5.33 12.83 -0.61
CA LYS A 293 -4.59 13.72 -1.52
C LYS A 293 -3.96 12.97 -2.71
N GLU A 294 -4.11 11.65 -2.76
CA GLU A 294 -3.42 10.81 -3.73
C GLU A 294 -4.27 10.41 -4.94
N PHE A 295 -5.50 10.00 -4.71
CA PHE A 295 -6.47 9.72 -5.75
C PHE A 295 -7.90 9.79 -5.18
N ARG A 296 -8.89 9.87 -6.06
CA ARG A 296 -10.31 9.75 -5.73
C ARG A 296 -10.90 8.51 -6.38
N VAL A 297 -11.93 7.95 -5.75
CA VAL A 297 -12.66 6.78 -6.26
C VAL A 297 -14.07 7.22 -6.63
N LEU A 298 -14.30 7.46 -7.91
CA LEU A 298 -15.59 7.91 -8.44
C LEU A 298 -16.48 6.70 -8.77
N ARG A 299 -17.08 6.10 -7.73
CA ARG A 299 -17.98 4.96 -7.90
C ARG A 299 -19.18 5.36 -8.77
N GLY A 300 -19.44 4.59 -9.84
CA GLY A 300 -20.54 4.86 -10.77
C GLY A 300 -20.26 5.95 -11.81
N ASP A 301 -19.04 6.49 -11.88
CA ASP A 301 -18.67 7.45 -12.92
C ASP A 301 -18.69 6.80 -14.31
N SER A 302 -19.46 7.40 -15.22
CA SER A 302 -19.62 6.97 -16.60
C SER A 302 -18.67 7.69 -17.57
N LYS A 303 -17.82 8.61 -17.09
CA LYS A 303 -16.85 9.32 -17.93
C LYS A 303 -15.79 8.37 -18.49
N THR A 304 -15.85 8.14 -19.80
CA THR A 304 -14.91 7.26 -20.53
C THR A 304 -13.67 7.97 -21.09
N GLY A 305 -13.65 9.31 -21.05
CA GLY A 305 -12.59 10.16 -21.62
C GLY A 305 -11.29 10.24 -20.82
N TYR A 306 -11.07 9.38 -19.82
CA TYR A 306 -9.99 9.48 -18.84
C TYR A 306 -8.56 9.48 -19.44
N PHE A 307 -8.35 8.87 -20.61
CA PHE A 307 -7.06 8.86 -21.31
C PHE A 307 -7.02 9.76 -22.55
N LYS A 308 -8.08 10.52 -22.80
CA LYS A 308 -8.12 11.49 -23.89
C LYS A 308 -7.50 12.79 -23.38
N GLY A 309 -6.17 12.77 -23.26
CA GLY A 309 -5.35 13.98 -23.14
C GLY A 309 -5.09 14.58 -24.51
#